data_AF-A0A9D7F6K6-F1
#
_entry.id   AF-A0A9D7F6K6-F1
#
_cell.length_a   1.000
_cell.length_b   1.000
_cell.length_c   1.000
_cell.angle_alpha   90.00
_cell.angle_beta   90.00
_cell.angle_gamma   90.00
#
_symmetry.space_group_name_H-M   'P 1'
#
loop_
_entity.id
_entity.type
_entity.pdbx_description
1 polymer ?
#
loop_
_entity_poly.entity_id
_entity_poly.type
_entity_poly.pdbx_seq_one_letter_code
_entity_poly.pdbx_strand_id
1 'polypeptide(L)'
;MVKLLQFIFVLSPILLQAQPAQKWDEKLLTGVVWSFQKTFEWESGQIIEKADTATVCDLLMESSHSYELFDQDELIRGAWDLQGDILLVSFRGRESFTLAQLTVDQLDLQFQAGRKQYIHRFSRPASANASAGKPAEAKAPVDRSASSKAPADRRTWIEGEREIRIELTGGGFFGGADPVQRDFILIKENGRLIHERQTVNTGLQVEKTTLSTRQMAELADFIRSNGFFTMESRYGCATPECEDRLLALPRPVPLRLAVTDGLDRHVVEVAIWPEDKEKGAVAAFPSGLKNIVDAIRSLAE
;
A
#
# COMPACT_ATOMS: atom_id res chain seq x y z
N MET A 1 -48.77 -49.14 7.76
CA MET A 1 -48.44 -47.73 8.05
C MET A 1 -47.04 -47.45 7.52
N VAL A 2 -46.92 -46.89 6.31
CA VAL A 2 -45.67 -46.25 5.82
C VAL A 2 -46.13 -45.08 4.94
N LYS A 3 -45.94 -43.85 5.40
CA LYS A 3 -46.17 -42.63 4.60
C LYS A 3 -44.85 -42.29 3.90
N LEU A 4 -44.84 -42.39 2.58
CA LEU A 4 -43.73 -41.99 1.72
C LEU A 4 -43.80 -40.46 1.54
N LEU A 5 -42.86 -39.72 2.13
CA LEU A 5 -42.72 -38.28 1.97
C LEU A 5 -41.86 -38.00 0.74
N GLN A 6 -42.45 -37.50 -0.35
CA GLN A 6 -41.71 -36.97 -1.50
C GLN A 6 -41.23 -35.55 -1.17
N PHE A 7 -39.91 -35.39 -0.99
CA PHE A 7 -39.26 -34.08 -0.99
C PHE A 7 -38.98 -33.66 -2.43
N ILE A 8 -39.69 -32.64 -2.91
CA ILE A 8 -39.39 -31.95 -4.17
C ILE A 8 -38.26 -30.96 -3.88
N PHE A 9 -37.06 -31.27 -4.35
CA PHE A 9 -35.94 -30.32 -4.39
C PHE A 9 -36.20 -29.31 -5.51
N VAL A 10 -36.60 -28.10 -5.15
CA VAL A 10 -36.63 -26.96 -6.07
C VAL A 10 -35.19 -26.46 -6.19
N LEU A 11 -34.49 -26.88 -7.25
CA LEU A 11 -33.22 -26.28 -7.68
C LEU A 11 -33.50 -24.84 -8.12
N SER A 12 -33.27 -23.89 -7.22
CA SER A 12 -33.30 -22.47 -7.55
C SER A 12 -32.03 -22.13 -8.35
N PRO A 13 -32.13 -21.65 -9.60
CA PRO A 13 -30.97 -21.22 -10.35
C PRO A 13 -30.43 -19.94 -9.70
N ILE A 14 -29.26 -20.03 -9.08
CA ILE A 14 -28.50 -18.86 -8.64
C ILE A 14 -28.08 -18.15 -9.93
N LEU A 15 -28.76 -17.05 -10.26
CA LEU A 15 -28.31 -16.13 -11.30
C LEU A 15 -26.95 -15.57 -10.85
N LEU A 16 -25.91 -16.03 -11.53
CA LEU A 16 -24.58 -15.43 -11.48
C LEU A 16 -24.71 -14.05 -12.13
N GLN A 17 -24.91 -13.00 -11.32
CA GLN A 17 -24.82 -11.62 -11.80
C GLN A 17 -23.37 -11.36 -12.19
N ALA A 18 -23.09 -11.35 -13.49
CA ALA A 18 -21.83 -10.86 -14.03
C ALA A 18 -21.69 -9.39 -13.61
N GLN A 19 -20.73 -9.10 -12.72
CA GLN A 19 -20.37 -7.74 -12.41
C GLN A 19 -19.85 -7.06 -13.68
N PRO A 20 -20.19 -5.79 -13.94
CA PRO A 20 -19.67 -5.09 -15.10
C PRO A 20 -18.14 -5.06 -15.02
N ALA A 21 -17.47 -5.49 -16.09
CA ALA A 21 -16.03 -5.48 -16.17
C ALA A 21 -15.50 -4.07 -15.86
N GLN A 22 -14.63 -3.98 -14.86
CA GLN A 22 -13.95 -2.75 -14.50
C GLN A 22 -13.16 -2.26 -15.72
N LYS A 23 -13.53 -1.09 -16.24
CA LYS A 23 -12.87 -0.50 -17.41
C LYS A 23 -11.76 0.43 -16.96
N TRP A 24 -10.52 0.06 -17.25
CA TRP A 24 -9.34 0.86 -16.96
C TRP A 24 -9.09 1.91 -18.05
N ASP A 25 -8.50 3.05 -17.66
CA ASP A 25 -8.06 4.07 -18.62
C ASP A 25 -6.64 3.74 -19.10
N GLU A 26 -6.53 3.16 -20.29
CA GLU A 26 -5.25 2.80 -20.92
C GLU A 26 -4.29 4.00 -21.05
N LYS A 27 -4.81 5.23 -21.11
CA LYS A 27 -3.97 6.43 -21.17
C LYS A 27 -3.09 6.59 -19.93
N LEU A 28 -3.47 5.99 -18.81
CA LEU A 28 -2.65 5.97 -17.60
C LEU A 28 -1.47 4.99 -17.74
N LEU A 29 -1.58 3.95 -18.56
CA LEU A 29 -0.49 3.00 -18.77
C LEU A 29 0.55 3.56 -19.74
N THR A 30 0.09 4.27 -20.78
CA THR A 30 0.94 4.66 -21.92
C THR A 30 1.70 5.96 -21.73
N GLY A 31 2.89 6.05 -22.34
CA GLY A 31 3.66 7.30 -22.44
C GLY A 31 4.29 7.76 -21.13
N VAL A 32 4.43 6.85 -20.17
CA VAL A 32 5.00 7.10 -18.84
C VAL A 32 5.95 5.98 -18.47
N VAL A 33 6.98 6.31 -17.70
CA VAL A 33 7.91 5.34 -17.14
C VAL A 33 7.40 4.86 -15.78
N TRP A 34 7.23 3.56 -15.66
CA TRP A 34 6.84 2.87 -14.44
C TRP A 34 8.06 2.22 -13.80
N SER A 35 8.52 2.75 -12.67
CA SER A 35 9.67 2.21 -11.96
C SER A 35 9.23 1.18 -10.93
N PHE A 36 9.73 -0.04 -11.05
CA PHE A 36 9.47 -1.12 -10.10
C PHE A 36 9.97 -0.74 -8.70
N GLN A 37 9.14 -1.01 -7.70
CA GLN A 37 9.42 -0.68 -6.31
C GLN A 37 9.63 -1.94 -5.48
N LYS A 38 8.71 -2.90 -5.59
CA LYS A 38 8.71 -4.12 -4.78
C LYS A 38 7.72 -5.16 -5.29
N THR A 39 7.97 -6.40 -4.88
CA THR A 39 7.03 -7.52 -4.93
C THR A 39 6.61 -7.86 -3.50
N PHE A 40 5.32 -8.02 -3.25
CA PHE A 40 4.82 -8.49 -1.95
C PHE A 40 3.70 -9.53 -2.12
N GLU A 41 3.57 -10.44 -1.17
CA GLU A 41 2.44 -11.36 -1.10
C GLU A 41 1.17 -10.56 -0.76
N TRP A 42 0.10 -10.78 -1.53
CA TRP A 42 -1.17 -10.05 -1.43
C TRP A 42 -1.81 -10.17 -0.03
N GLU A 43 -1.90 -11.39 0.50
CA GLU A 43 -2.60 -11.65 1.77
C GLU A 43 -1.79 -11.22 2.98
N SER A 44 -0.48 -11.52 3.00
CA SER A 44 0.37 -11.28 4.17
C SER A 44 1.06 -9.91 4.14
N GLY A 45 1.12 -9.25 2.99
CA GLY A 45 1.92 -8.05 2.77
C GLY A 45 3.43 -8.30 2.82
N GLN A 46 3.88 -9.56 2.95
CA GLN A 46 5.29 -9.90 3.05
C GLN A 46 6.02 -9.46 1.78
N ILE A 47 7.02 -8.59 1.94
CA ILE A 47 7.89 -8.18 0.83
C ILE A 47 8.77 -9.36 0.47
N ILE A 48 8.66 -9.81 -0.78
CA ILE A 48 9.45 -10.90 -1.36
C ILE A 48 10.67 -10.33 -2.08
N GLU A 49 10.51 -9.14 -2.65
CA GLU A 49 11.53 -8.46 -3.43
C GLU A 49 11.34 -6.95 -3.27
N LYS A 50 12.44 -6.21 -3.21
CA LYS A 50 12.44 -4.75 -3.22
C LYS A 50 13.45 -4.30 -4.25
N ALA A 51 13.12 -3.23 -4.99
CA ALA A 51 14.08 -2.58 -5.86
C ALA A 51 15.30 -2.13 -5.03
N ASP A 52 16.49 -2.54 -5.48
CA ASP A 52 17.74 -2.04 -4.94
C ASP A 52 18.03 -0.67 -5.57
N THR A 53 18.59 0.24 -4.77
CA THR A 53 19.09 1.53 -5.21
C THR A 53 20.11 1.46 -6.36
N ALA A 54 20.76 0.29 -6.55
CA ALA A 54 21.72 0.07 -7.62
C ALA A 54 21.11 -0.46 -8.93
N THR A 55 19.89 -1.01 -8.90
CA THR A 55 19.26 -1.66 -10.06
C THR A 55 18.02 -0.90 -10.48
N VAL A 56 18.10 -0.23 -11.63
CA VAL A 56 16.94 0.40 -12.27
C VAL A 56 16.11 -0.69 -12.93
N CYS A 57 14.81 -0.72 -12.63
CA CYS A 57 13.85 -1.61 -13.28
C CYS A 57 12.64 -0.79 -13.73
N ASP A 58 12.65 -0.37 -14.99
CA ASP A 58 11.74 0.62 -15.55
C ASP A 58 10.95 0.04 -16.72
N LEU A 59 9.62 0.16 -16.67
CA LEU A 59 8.69 -0.28 -17.69
C LEU A 59 8.05 0.94 -18.37
N LEU A 60 8.27 1.07 -19.68
CA LEU A 60 7.61 2.06 -20.54
C LEU A 60 6.67 1.34 -21.48
N MET A 61 5.37 1.66 -21.39
CA MET A 61 4.37 1.19 -22.35
C MET A 61 4.06 2.30 -23.35
N GLU A 62 4.16 2.01 -24.64
CA GLU A 62 3.89 2.95 -25.73
C GLU A 62 2.45 2.79 -26.23
N SER A 63 1.88 3.87 -26.78
CA SER A 63 0.52 3.85 -27.36
C SER A 63 0.39 2.94 -28.59
N SER A 64 1.51 2.54 -29.20
CA SER A 64 1.61 1.55 -30.27
C SER A 64 1.48 0.10 -29.82
N HIS A 65 1.15 -0.17 -28.54
CA HIS A 65 1.08 -1.52 -27.96
C HIS A 65 2.45 -2.24 -27.93
N SER A 66 3.54 -1.48 -27.97
CA SER A 66 4.91 -1.90 -27.70
C SER A 66 5.31 -1.49 -26.28
N TYR A 67 6.18 -2.25 -25.62
CA TYR A 67 6.80 -1.84 -24.36
C TYR A 67 8.32 -2.00 -24.40
N GLU A 68 8.99 -1.16 -23.61
CA GLU A 68 10.39 -1.25 -23.27
C GLU A 68 10.53 -1.49 -21.76
N LEU A 69 11.22 -2.57 -21.38
CA LEU A 69 11.54 -2.91 -20.00
C LEU A 69 13.06 -2.87 -19.84
N PHE A 70 13.54 -1.93 -19.05
CA PHE A 70 14.93 -1.91 -18.60
C PHE A 70 15.02 -2.69 -17.29
N ASP A 71 15.79 -3.77 -17.22
CA ASP A 71 16.01 -4.56 -16.01
C ASP A 71 17.49 -4.93 -15.93
N GLN A 72 18.18 -4.47 -14.89
CA GLN A 72 19.60 -4.81 -14.62
C GLN A 72 20.53 -4.66 -15.84
N ASP A 73 20.42 -3.52 -16.55
CA ASP A 73 21.17 -3.16 -17.77
C ASP A 73 20.76 -3.90 -19.05
N GLU A 74 19.76 -4.78 -19.01
CA GLU A 74 19.16 -5.38 -20.19
C GLU A 74 17.91 -4.61 -20.63
N LEU A 75 17.83 -4.32 -21.94
CA LEU A 75 16.65 -3.72 -22.56
C LEU A 75 15.84 -4.81 -23.24
N ILE A 76 14.70 -5.15 -22.64
CA ILE A 76 13.74 -6.12 -23.15
C ILE A 76 12.63 -5.36 -23.87
N ARG A 77 12.24 -5.82 -25.06
CA ARG A 77 11.14 -5.26 -25.83
C ARG A 77 10.08 -6.32 -26.09
N GLY A 78 8.82 -5.89 -26.13
CA GLY A 78 7.71 -6.78 -26.47
C GLY A 78 6.46 -6.02 -26.83
N ALA A 79 5.37 -6.77 -26.97
CA ALA A 79 4.03 -6.21 -27.13
C ALA A 79 3.27 -6.25 -25.80
N TRP A 80 2.38 -5.28 -25.59
CA TRP A 80 1.44 -5.29 -24.49
C TRP A 80 0.00 -5.11 -24.97
N ASP A 81 -0.96 -5.60 -24.20
CA ASP A 81 -2.39 -5.46 -24.49
C ASP A 81 -3.20 -5.45 -23.17
N LEU A 82 -4.35 -4.76 -23.15
CA LEU A 82 -5.23 -4.69 -21.98
C LEU A 82 -6.61 -5.24 -22.31
N GLN A 83 -6.92 -6.41 -21.75
CA GLN A 83 -8.18 -7.14 -21.98
C GLN A 83 -9.00 -7.15 -20.70
N GLY A 84 -9.85 -6.14 -20.53
CA GLY A 84 -10.60 -5.96 -19.29
C GLY A 84 -9.65 -5.61 -18.15
N ASP A 85 -9.52 -6.48 -17.16
CA ASP A 85 -8.59 -6.35 -16.03
C ASP A 85 -7.25 -7.06 -16.27
N ILE A 86 -7.07 -7.77 -17.38
CA ILE A 86 -5.85 -8.53 -17.68
C ILE A 86 -4.92 -7.69 -18.54
N LEU A 87 -3.76 -7.34 -17.99
CA LEU A 87 -2.64 -6.76 -18.73
C LEU A 87 -1.74 -7.89 -19.23
N LEU A 88 -1.61 -8.01 -20.55
CA LEU A 88 -0.65 -8.88 -21.22
C LEU A 88 0.65 -8.10 -21.37
N VAL A 89 1.69 -8.48 -20.65
CA VAL A 89 3.03 -7.87 -20.69
C VAL A 89 4.03 -8.86 -20.11
N SER A 90 5.25 -8.96 -20.66
CA SER A 90 6.25 -9.86 -20.09
C SER A 90 7.08 -9.18 -19.01
N PHE A 91 7.00 -9.70 -17.78
CA PHE A 91 7.77 -9.22 -16.64
C PHE A 91 8.12 -10.38 -15.71
N ARG A 92 9.40 -10.49 -15.30
CA ARG A 92 9.91 -11.53 -14.38
C ARG A 92 9.46 -12.97 -14.75
N GLY A 93 9.48 -13.30 -16.04
CA GLY A 93 9.14 -14.63 -16.57
C GLY A 93 7.63 -14.95 -16.63
N ARG A 94 6.77 -13.94 -16.57
CA ARG A 94 5.31 -14.06 -16.69
C ARG A 94 4.80 -13.13 -17.77
N GLU A 95 3.73 -13.52 -18.45
CA GLU A 95 3.21 -12.82 -19.64
C GLU A 95 1.85 -12.13 -19.41
N SER A 96 1.23 -12.36 -18.25
CA SER A 96 -0.12 -11.85 -17.96
C SER A 96 -0.28 -11.51 -16.48
N PHE A 97 -0.94 -10.39 -16.19
CA PHE A 97 -1.20 -9.89 -14.85
C PHE A 97 -2.63 -9.35 -14.74
N THR A 98 -3.23 -9.46 -13.57
CA THR A 98 -4.47 -8.73 -13.26
C THR A 98 -4.12 -7.35 -12.73
N LEU A 99 -4.73 -6.30 -13.27
CA LEU A 99 -4.59 -4.94 -12.73
C LEU A 99 -5.30 -4.84 -11.39
N ALA A 100 -4.54 -4.74 -10.31
CA ALA A 100 -5.08 -4.51 -8.97
C ALA A 100 -5.26 -3.01 -8.68
N GLN A 101 -4.37 -2.18 -9.23
CA GLN A 101 -4.46 -0.73 -9.12
C GLN A 101 -3.80 -0.05 -10.33
N LEU A 102 -4.44 0.99 -10.83
CA LEU A 102 -3.90 1.88 -11.85
C LEU A 102 -4.31 3.32 -11.52
N THR A 103 -3.34 4.15 -11.19
CA THR A 103 -3.50 5.58 -10.90
C THR A 103 -2.47 6.40 -11.69
N VAL A 104 -2.41 7.71 -11.44
CA VAL A 104 -1.40 8.61 -12.05
C VAL A 104 0.00 8.34 -11.49
N ASP A 105 0.11 7.74 -10.31
CA ASP A 105 1.35 7.57 -9.57
C ASP A 105 1.72 6.10 -9.32
N GLN A 106 0.77 5.18 -9.43
CA GLN A 106 0.94 3.78 -9.04
C GLN A 106 0.33 2.81 -10.06
N LEU A 107 1.05 1.72 -10.29
CA LEU A 107 0.63 0.56 -11.08
C LEU A 107 0.90 -0.70 -10.26
N ASP A 108 -0.15 -1.44 -9.91
CA ASP A 108 -0.05 -2.72 -9.21
C ASP A 108 -0.49 -3.87 -10.13
N LEU A 109 0.45 -4.76 -10.42
CA LEU A 109 0.26 -5.95 -11.23
C LEU A 109 0.14 -7.17 -10.32
N GLN A 110 -1.03 -7.78 -10.27
CA GLN A 110 -1.30 -8.97 -9.48
C GLN A 110 -1.05 -10.24 -10.31
N PHE A 111 -0.46 -11.25 -9.66
CA PHE A 111 -0.28 -12.57 -10.26
C PHE A 111 -0.36 -13.68 -9.21
N GLN A 112 -0.58 -14.90 -9.70
CA GLN A 112 -0.58 -16.11 -8.86
C GLN A 112 0.71 -16.91 -9.04
N ALA A 113 1.32 -17.34 -7.93
CA ALA A 113 2.41 -18.32 -7.94
C ALA A 113 2.07 -19.46 -6.97
N GLY A 114 1.79 -20.63 -7.52
CA GLY A 114 1.28 -21.76 -6.74
C GLY A 114 -0.10 -21.43 -6.14
N ARG A 115 -0.21 -21.50 -4.80
CA ARG A 115 -1.44 -21.19 -4.06
C ARG A 115 -1.53 -19.75 -3.54
N LYS A 116 -0.50 -18.95 -3.76
CA LYS A 116 -0.39 -17.60 -3.22
C LYS A 116 -0.55 -16.55 -4.33
N GLN A 117 -1.10 -15.40 -3.95
CA GLN A 117 -1.20 -14.23 -4.80
C GLN A 117 -0.15 -13.19 -4.40
N TYR A 118 0.38 -12.48 -5.39
CA TYR A 118 1.44 -11.50 -5.23
C TYR A 118 1.12 -10.26 -6.04
N ILE A 119 1.72 -9.14 -5.64
CA ILE A 119 1.67 -7.88 -6.37
C ILE A 119 3.08 -7.40 -6.66
N HIS A 120 3.33 -7.08 -7.93
CA HIS A 120 4.40 -6.17 -8.32
C HIS A 120 3.88 -4.75 -8.29
N ARG A 121 4.54 -3.89 -7.52
CA ARG A 121 4.22 -2.47 -7.45
C ARG A 121 5.24 -1.66 -8.22
N PHE A 122 4.72 -0.78 -9.06
CA PHE A 122 5.45 0.25 -9.78
C PHE A 122 4.96 1.62 -9.36
N SER A 123 5.85 2.61 -9.43
CA SER A 123 5.51 4.01 -9.22
C SER A 123 6.06 4.86 -10.35
N ARG A 124 5.40 5.96 -10.66
CA ARG A 124 5.98 6.96 -11.57
C ARG A 124 7.06 7.75 -10.82
N PRO A 125 8.33 7.73 -11.26
CA PRO A 125 9.35 8.54 -10.65
C PRO A 125 9.03 10.02 -10.90
N ALA A 126 9.17 10.85 -9.87
CA ALA A 126 8.79 12.27 -9.88
C ALA A 126 9.51 13.12 -10.95
N SER A 127 10.55 12.59 -11.60
CA SER A 127 11.35 13.27 -12.63
C SER A 127 11.18 12.73 -14.05
N ALA A 128 10.32 11.74 -14.32
CA ALA A 128 10.21 11.13 -15.65
C ALA A 128 9.31 11.93 -16.62
N ASN A 129 9.77 13.13 -16.98
CA ASN A 129 9.66 13.63 -18.36
C ASN A 129 10.96 13.32 -19.13
N ALA A 130 11.63 12.22 -18.79
CA ALA A 130 12.88 11.80 -19.38
C ALA A 130 12.65 10.52 -20.18
N SER A 131 12.70 10.66 -21.50
CA SER A 131 12.91 9.59 -22.47
C SER A 131 13.94 8.57 -21.96
N ALA A 132 13.60 7.29 -22.08
CA ALA A 132 14.49 6.17 -21.77
C ALA A 132 15.86 6.34 -22.45
N GLY A 133 16.90 5.91 -21.75
CA GLY A 133 18.27 6.39 -21.88
C GLY A 133 18.89 6.36 -23.27
N LYS A 134 19.70 7.40 -23.55
CA LYS A 134 20.85 7.31 -24.44
C LYS A 134 22.11 7.33 -23.56
N PRO A 135 23.06 6.37 -23.68
CA PRO A 135 24.22 6.33 -22.81
C PRO A 135 25.14 7.52 -23.08
N ALA A 136 25.60 8.18 -22.01
CA ALA A 136 26.56 9.27 -22.09
C ALA A 136 27.93 8.75 -22.57
N GLU A 137 28.39 9.32 -23.67
CA GLU A 137 29.71 9.11 -24.25
C GLU A 137 30.81 9.61 -23.30
N ALA A 138 31.83 8.78 -23.14
CA ALA A 138 32.96 8.96 -22.24
C ALA A 138 33.70 10.28 -22.46
N LYS A 139 34.05 10.97 -21.36
CA LYS A 139 35.21 11.86 -21.32
C LYS A 139 36.07 11.62 -20.08
N ALA A 140 37.37 11.55 -20.37
CA ALA A 140 38.50 11.18 -19.53
C ALA A 140 38.77 12.19 -18.38
N PRO A 141 39.66 11.83 -17.42
CA PRO A 141 39.77 12.50 -16.12
C PRO A 141 40.68 13.72 -16.21
N VAL A 142 40.36 14.76 -15.43
CA VAL A 142 41.30 15.83 -15.11
C VAL A 142 41.26 16.09 -13.61
N ASP A 143 42.36 15.73 -12.96
CA ASP A 143 42.73 16.14 -11.62
C ASP A 143 42.80 17.66 -11.50
N ARG A 144 42.34 18.19 -10.35
CA ARG A 144 43.03 19.25 -9.58
C ARG A 144 42.31 19.52 -8.25
N SER A 145 42.92 18.95 -7.20
CA SER A 145 43.17 19.54 -5.88
C SER A 145 42.74 21.02 -5.69
N ALA A 146 41.87 21.27 -4.71
CA ALA A 146 42.16 22.04 -3.48
C ALA A 146 40.93 22.79 -2.93
N SER A 147 40.68 22.59 -1.63
CA SER A 147 40.14 23.53 -0.65
C SER A 147 38.79 24.22 -0.95
N SER A 148 37.75 23.87 -0.17
CA SER A 148 37.15 24.80 0.80
C SER A 148 35.88 24.22 1.45
N LYS A 149 35.85 24.36 2.78
CA LYS A 149 34.70 24.55 3.69
C LYS A 149 33.39 23.79 3.38
N ALA A 150 33.00 22.95 4.32
CA ALA A 150 31.65 22.40 4.45
C ALA A 150 30.59 23.51 4.26
N PRO A 151 29.59 23.33 3.38
CA PRO A 151 28.46 24.25 3.34
C PRO A 151 27.49 23.88 4.45
N ALA A 152 27.27 24.86 5.32
CA ALA A 152 26.18 24.88 6.27
C ALA A 152 24.84 24.71 5.54
N ASP A 153 24.01 23.86 6.13
CA ASP A 153 22.61 23.65 5.83
C ASP A 153 21.88 25.00 5.71
N ARG A 154 21.46 25.31 4.49
CA ARG A 154 20.50 26.38 4.19
C ARG A 154 19.50 25.83 3.19
N ARG A 155 18.70 24.85 3.61
CA ARG A 155 17.41 24.60 2.97
C ARG A 155 16.46 25.73 3.35
N THR A 156 16.36 26.72 2.47
CA THR A 156 15.21 27.63 2.45
C THR A 156 13.98 26.84 2.05
N TRP A 157 13.12 26.56 3.03
CA TRP A 157 11.80 25.98 2.83
C TRP A 157 10.98 26.93 1.96
N ILE A 158 10.50 26.45 0.80
CA ILE A 158 9.40 27.10 0.12
C ILE A 158 8.16 26.73 0.93
N GLU A 159 7.57 27.73 1.57
CA GLU A 159 6.29 27.61 2.27
C GLU A 159 5.21 27.40 1.22
N GLY A 160 4.88 26.14 0.95
CA GLY A 160 3.92 25.73 -0.06
C GLY A 160 3.82 24.20 -0.11
N GLU A 161 2.69 23.69 0.38
CA GLU A 161 2.21 22.30 0.27
C GLU A 161 2.91 21.26 1.16
N ARG A 162 2.66 21.34 2.48
CA ARG A 162 2.79 20.16 3.35
C ARG A 162 1.70 19.15 2.96
N GLU A 163 2.05 18.22 2.10
CA GLU A 163 1.19 17.11 1.71
C GLU A 163 1.23 16.03 2.79
N ILE A 164 0.14 15.89 3.55
CA ILE A 164 -0.01 14.82 4.55
C ILE A 164 -0.93 13.71 4.05
N ARG A 165 -0.44 12.48 4.10
CA ARG A 165 -1.20 11.26 3.79
C ARG A 165 -1.08 10.27 4.93
N ILE A 166 -2.20 9.71 5.35
CA ILE A 166 -2.27 8.76 6.46
C ILE A 166 -3.00 7.50 6.03
N GLU A 167 -2.40 6.35 6.31
CA GLU A 167 -2.98 5.02 6.08
C GLU A 167 -2.95 4.25 7.40
N LEU A 168 -4.13 3.93 7.93
CA LEU A 168 -4.29 3.17 9.17
C LEU A 168 -5.07 1.89 8.87
N THR A 169 -4.50 0.75 9.22
CA THR A 169 -5.12 -0.57 9.06
C THR A 169 -5.06 -1.35 10.37
N GLY A 170 -6.11 -2.13 10.64
CA GLY A 170 -6.14 -3.10 11.72
C GLY A 170 -6.19 -2.47 13.11
N GLY A 171 -5.56 -3.14 14.09
CA GLY A 171 -5.59 -2.72 15.49
C GLY A 171 -6.76 -3.27 16.31
N GLY A 172 -7.44 -4.30 15.80
CA GLY A 172 -8.54 -4.98 16.49
C GLY A 172 -8.27 -6.48 16.65
N PHE A 173 -9.33 -7.27 16.73
CA PHE A 173 -9.25 -8.73 16.84
C PHE A 173 -10.05 -9.44 15.73
N PHE A 174 -9.43 -10.45 15.12
CA PHE A 174 -10.03 -11.41 14.22
C PHE A 174 -10.69 -12.54 15.01
N GLY A 175 -12.02 -12.49 15.11
CA GLY A 175 -12.85 -13.48 15.80
C GLY A 175 -13.80 -12.82 16.83
N GLY A 176 -14.87 -13.54 17.21
CA GLY A 176 -15.96 -13.01 18.04
C GLY A 176 -17.32 -13.28 17.38
N ALA A 177 -18.41 -12.74 17.94
CA ALA A 177 -19.74 -12.88 17.34
C ALA A 177 -19.84 -12.19 15.96
N ASP A 178 -19.03 -11.16 15.72
CA ASP A 178 -18.91 -10.48 14.42
C ASP A 178 -17.44 -10.08 14.12
N PRO A 179 -16.62 -10.98 13.56
CA PRO A 179 -15.22 -10.72 13.25
C PRO A 179 -15.04 -9.60 12.21
N VAL A 180 -14.12 -8.66 12.46
CA VAL A 180 -13.73 -7.63 11.49
C VAL A 180 -12.81 -8.24 10.43
N GLN A 181 -13.22 -8.15 9.16
CA GLN A 181 -12.45 -8.60 7.99
C GLN A 181 -11.60 -7.48 7.40
N ARG A 182 -12.11 -6.25 7.46
CA ARG A 182 -11.44 -5.05 6.94
C ARG A 182 -11.74 -3.88 7.86
N ASP A 183 -10.70 -3.16 8.26
CA ASP A 183 -10.79 -1.87 8.92
C ASP A 183 -9.63 -1.02 8.43
N PHE A 184 -9.96 -0.02 7.61
CA PHE A 184 -9.01 0.80 6.90
C PHE A 184 -9.44 2.25 6.89
N ILE A 185 -8.59 3.13 7.42
CA ILE A 185 -8.74 4.58 7.33
C ILE A 185 -7.66 5.13 6.41
N LEU A 186 -8.06 5.85 5.37
CA LEU A 186 -7.19 6.58 4.46
C LEU A 186 -7.52 8.06 4.52
N ILE A 187 -6.55 8.89 4.88
CA ILE A 187 -6.61 10.33 4.75
C ILE A 187 -5.68 10.72 3.60
N LYS A 188 -6.25 11.24 2.52
CA LYS A 188 -5.52 11.73 1.34
C LYS A 188 -5.01 13.14 1.57
N GLU A 189 -4.03 13.54 0.77
CA GLU A 189 -3.40 14.88 0.81
C GLU A 189 -4.40 16.03 0.63
N ASN A 190 -5.48 15.78 -0.12
CA ASN A 190 -6.56 16.74 -0.32
C ASN A 190 -7.58 16.80 0.85
N GLY A 191 -7.28 16.16 1.98
CA GLY A 191 -8.14 16.13 3.16
C GLY A 191 -9.27 15.09 3.10
N ARG A 192 -9.39 14.31 2.02
CA ARG A 192 -10.42 13.27 1.94
C ARG A 192 -10.10 12.11 2.86
N LEU A 193 -10.92 11.92 3.89
CA LEU A 193 -10.94 10.77 4.78
C LEU A 193 -11.89 9.73 4.23
N ILE A 194 -11.42 8.48 4.16
CA ILE A 194 -12.20 7.31 3.74
C ILE A 194 -12.02 6.26 4.82
N HIS A 195 -13.12 5.83 5.43
CA HIS A 195 -13.14 4.72 6.37
C HIS A 195 -13.88 3.54 5.74
N GLU A 196 -13.19 2.43 5.57
CA GLU A 196 -13.74 1.19 5.04
C GLU A 196 -13.75 0.13 6.14
N ARG A 197 -14.97 -0.28 6.53
CA ARG A 197 -15.19 -1.29 7.55
C ARG A 197 -16.00 -2.44 6.96
N GLN A 198 -15.55 -3.67 7.21
CA GLN A 198 -16.26 -4.88 6.79
C GLN A 198 -16.15 -5.91 7.90
N THR A 199 -17.27 -6.52 8.27
CA THR A 199 -17.31 -7.64 9.22
C THR A 199 -17.79 -8.92 8.53
N VAL A 200 -17.91 -10.03 9.25
CA VAL A 200 -18.52 -11.27 8.70
C VAL A 200 -20.02 -11.09 8.52
N ASN A 201 -20.67 -10.43 9.48
CA ASN A 201 -22.12 -10.26 9.48
C ASN A 201 -22.58 -9.00 8.74
N THR A 202 -21.69 -8.03 8.52
CA THR A 202 -21.98 -6.80 7.78
C THR A 202 -21.14 -6.72 6.52
N GLY A 203 -21.76 -6.33 5.40
CA GLY A 203 -21.06 -6.06 4.15
C GLY A 203 -20.11 -4.86 4.28
N LEU A 204 -19.44 -4.51 3.19
CA LEU A 204 -18.55 -3.35 3.17
C LEU A 204 -19.33 -2.05 3.44
N GLN A 205 -18.99 -1.40 4.55
CA GLN A 205 -19.40 -0.05 4.91
C GLN A 205 -18.27 0.91 4.53
N VAL A 206 -18.63 1.98 3.80
CA VAL A 206 -17.66 2.99 3.37
C VAL A 206 -18.18 4.36 3.77
N GLU A 207 -17.46 5.00 4.68
CA GLU A 207 -17.74 6.35 5.13
C GLU A 207 -16.70 7.31 4.53
N LYS A 208 -17.15 8.49 4.13
CA LYS A 208 -16.30 9.46 3.44
C LYS A 208 -16.57 10.85 3.99
N THR A 209 -15.53 11.47 4.51
CA THR A 209 -15.57 12.81 5.09
C THR A 209 -14.43 13.64 4.50
N THR A 210 -14.57 14.96 4.54
CA THR A 210 -13.50 15.88 4.09
C THR A 210 -13.02 16.69 5.27
N LEU A 211 -11.74 16.57 5.58
CA LEU A 211 -11.05 17.39 6.56
C LEU A 211 -10.66 18.72 5.93
N SER A 212 -10.86 19.81 6.69
CA SER A 212 -10.37 21.13 6.29
C SER A 212 -8.84 21.17 6.30
N THR A 213 -8.26 22.08 5.53
CA THR A 213 -6.80 22.35 5.54
C THR A 213 -6.28 22.59 6.96
N ARG A 214 -7.08 23.26 7.80
CA ARG A 214 -6.75 23.49 9.20
C ARG A 214 -6.66 22.18 10.01
N GLN A 215 -7.66 21.31 9.89
CA GLN A 215 -7.66 20.00 10.57
C GLN A 215 -6.48 19.13 10.10
N MET A 216 -6.16 19.18 8.80
CA MET A 216 -5.02 18.47 8.22
C MET A 216 -3.69 18.97 8.82
N ALA A 217 -3.51 20.28 8.91
CA ALA A 217 -2.32 20.88 9.52
C ALA A 217 -2.21 20.57 11.02
N GLU A 218 -3.32 20.70 11.76
CA GLU A 218 -3.40 20.36 13.19
C GLU A 218 -3.07 18.88 13.43
N LEU A 219 -3.56 17.98 12.59
CA LEU A 219 -3.25 16.55 12.65
C LEU A 219 -1.77 16.27 12.34
N ALA A 220 -1.19 16.91 11.33
CA ALA A 220 0.23 16.78 10.99
C ALA A 220 1.15 17.21 12.15
N ASP A 221 0.89 18.39 12.72
CA ASP A 221 1.65 18.92 13.85
C ASP A 221 1.46 18.04 15.11
N PHE A 222 0.26 17.49 15.31
CA PHE A 222 -0.02 16.55 16.40
C PHE A 222 0.79 15.26 16.26
N ILE A 223 0.84 14.67 15.06
CA ILE A 223 1.62 13.45 14.78
C ILE A 223 3.11 13.70 15.02
N ARG A 224 3.63 14.83 14.52
CA ARG A 224 5.04 15.18 14.67
C ARG A 224 5.41 15.45 16.13
N SER A 225 4.58 16.18 16.87
CA SER A 225 4.83 16.48 18.30
C SER A 225 4.72 15.24 19.20
N ASN A 226 3.94 14.22 18.81
CA ASN A 226 3.92 12.91 19.47
C ASN A 226 5.11 12.00 19.06
N GLY A 227 6.05 12.50 18.25
CA GLY A 227 7.32 11.81 17.95
C GLY A 227 7.23 10.68 16.93
N PHE A 228 6.16 10.62 16.12
CA PHE A 228 5.89 9.49 15.22
C PHE A 228 7.06 9.15 14.29
N PHE A 229 7.67 10.16 13.67
CA PHE A 229 8.75 9.98 12.68
C PHE A 229 10.08 9.50 13.30
N THR A 230 10.17 9.45 14.63
CA THR A 230 11.33 8.93 15.37
C THR A 230 11.02 7.61 16.09
N MET A 231 9.82 7.08 15.95
CA MET A 231 9.43 5.80 16.56
C MET A 231 10.14 4.62 15.89
N GLU A 232 10.11 3.48 16.58
CA GLU A 232 10.51 2.23 15.96
C GLU A 232 9.43 1.81 14.97
N SER A 233 9.83 1.28 13.82
CA SER A 233 8.89 0.86 12.80
C SER A 233 8.08 -0.38 13.20
N ARG A 234 8.49 -1.12 14.25
CA ARG A 234 7.85 -2.36 14.67
C ARG A 234 7.88 -2.54 16.18
N TYR A 235 6.71 -2.80 16.74
CA TYR A 235 6.52 -3.17 18.14
C TYR A 235 5.94 -4.58 18.22
N GLY A 236 6.84 -5.53 18.48
CA GLY A 236 6.51 -6.95 18.64
C GLY A 236 6.14 -7.34 20.07
N CYS A 237 5.89 -8.64 20.27
CA CYS A 237 5.78 -9.22 21.59
C CYS A 237 7.16 -9.37 22.24
N ALA A 238 7.26 -9.00 23.51
CA ALA A 238 8.49 -9.09 24.30
C ALA A 238 8.37 -10.08 25.47
N THR A 239 7.18 -10.64 25.72
CA THR A 239 6.93 -11.60 26.80
C THR A 239 6.23 -12.85 26.27
N PRO A 240 6.44 -14.02 26.90
CA PRO A 240 5.76 -15.26 26.52
C PRO A 240 4.23 -15.11 26.50
N GLU A 241 3.66 -14.36 27.45
CA GLU A 241 2.21 -14.13 27.52
C GLU A 241 1.69 -13.36 26.29
N CYS A 242 2.49 -12.44 25.74
CA CYS A 242 2.16 -11.72 24.51
C CYS A 242 2.24 -12.66 23.30
N GLU A 243 3.27 -13.50 23.22
CA GLU A 243 3.41 -14.48 22.14
C GLU A 243 2.26 -15.49 22.14
N ASP A 244 1.89 -16.02 23.31
CA ASP A 244 0.72 -16.89 23.48
C ASP A 244 -0.57 -16.19 23.04
N ARG A 245 -0.69 -14.89 23.31
CA ARG A 245 -1.86 -14.10 22.91
C ARG A 245 -2.00 -13.97 21.40
N LEU A 246 -0.91 -13.94 20.61
CA LEU A 246 -0.97 -13.92 19.14
C LEU A 246 -1.66 -15.16 18.56
N LEU A 247 -1.57 -16.29 19.27
CA LEU A 247 -2.12 -17.57 18.82
C LEU A 247 -3.57 -17.78 19.30
N ALA A 248 -3.95 -17.16 20.42
CA ALA A 248 -5.25 -17.29 21.04
C ALA A 248 -6.38 -16.65 20.20
N LEU A 249 -7.56 -17.28 20.21
CA LEU A 249 -8.76 -16.74 19.58
C LEU A 249 -9.52 -15.80 20.55
N PRO A 250 -10.08 -14.68 20.07
CA PRO A 250 -9.93 -14.14 18.72
C PRO A 250 -8.50 -13.63 18.49
N ARG A 251 -7.93 -13.93 17.31
CA ARG A 251 -6.54 -13.60 16.99
C ARG A 251 -6.37 -12.09 16.83
N PRO A 252 -5.37 -11.45 17.43
CA PRO A 252 -5.15 -10.03 17.20
C PRO A 252 -4.82 -9.75 15.72
N VAL A 253 -5.34 -8.64 15.18
CA VAL A 253 -4.95 -8.10 13.89
C VAL A 253 -3.94 -6.98 14.15
N PRO A 254 -2.70 -7.09 13.65
CA PRO A 254 -1.70 -6.05 13.86
C PRO A 254 -2.21 -4.68 13.42
N LEU A 255 -1.90 -3.66 14.21
CA LEU A 255 -2.07 -2.28 13.77
C LEU A 255 -0.92 -1.97 12.81
N ARG A 256 -1.23 -1.29 11.71
CA ARG A 256 -0.22 -0.64 10.88
C ARG A 256 -0.66 0.77 10.55
N LEU A 257 0.19 1.73 10.90
CA LEU A 257 0.01 3.15 10.64
C LEU A 257 1.17 3.63 9.76
N ALA A 258 0.85 4.16 8.58
CA ALA A 258 1.80 4.87 7.73
C ALA A 258 1.41 6.34 7.65
N VAL A 259 2.36 7.23 7.90
CA VAL A 259 2.19 8.67 7.74
C VAL A 259 3.26 9.18 6.79
N THR A 260 2.83 9.93 5.78
CA THR A 260 3.66 10.77 4.93
C THR A 260 3.34 12.22 5.28
N ASP A 261 4.35 13.04 5.55
CA ASP A 261 4.26 14.49 5.75
C ASP A 261 5.37 15.16 4.92
N GLY A 262 5.00 15.65 3.74
CA GLY A 262 5.96 16.11 2.73
C GLY A 262 6.90 14.99 2.30
N LEU A 263 8.20 15.16 2.56
CA LEU A 263 9.23 14.18 2.19
C LEU A 263 9.44 13.09 3.26
N ASP A 264 8.92 13.28 4.47
CA ASP A 264 9.07 12.31 5.55
C ASP A 264 7.97 11.24 5.42
N ARG A 265 8.37 9.98 5.23
CA ARG A 265 7.45 8.84 5.33
C ARG A 265 7.93 7.87 6.41
N HIS A 266 7.06 7.57 7.36
CA HIS A 266 7.33 6.59 8.40
C HIS A 266 6.16 5.61 8.54
N VAL A 267 6.48 4.36 8.87
CA VAL A 267 5.52 3.27 9.04
C VAL A 267 5.80 2.60 10.37
N VAL A 268 4.76 2.46 11.18
CA VAL A 268 4.80 1.77 12.47
C VAL A 268 3.81 0.62 12.45
N GLU A 269 4.26 -0.56 12.84
CA GLU A 269 3.48 -1.78 12.98
C GLU A 269 3.47 -2.24 14.44
N VAL A 270 2.31 -2.59 14.98
CA VAL A 270 2.15 -3.09 16.36
C VAL A 270 1.45 -4.43 16.31
N ALA A 271 2.10 -5.47 16.86
CA ALA A 271 1.62 -6.84 16.78
C ALA A 271 0.28 -7.05 17.49
N ILE A 272 0.08 -6.43 18.66
CA ILE A 272 -1.17 -6.47 19.43
C ILE A 272 -1.53 -5.05 19.86
N TRP A 273 -2.60 -4.51 19.30
CA TRP A 273 -3.14 -3.21 19.67
C TRP A 273 -4.20 -3.34 20.78
N PRO A 274 -4.15 -2.53 21.83
CA PRO A 274 -5.07 -2.62 22.96
C PRO A 274 -6.35 -1.86 22.66
N GLU A 275 -7.28 -2.49 21.94
CA GLU A 275 -8.66 -2.00 21.88
C GLU A 275 -9.45 -2.37 23.15
N ASP A 276 -9.12 -3.50 23.79
CA ASP A 276 -9.80 -4.00 24.98
C ASP A 276 -8.85 -4.05 26.18
N LYS A 277 -9.09 -3.20 27.18
CA LYS A 277 -8.38 -3.26 28.49
C LYS A 277 -8.55 -4.60 29.21
N GLU A 278 -9.51 -5.42 28.78
CA GLU A 278 -9.86 -6.70 29.43
C GLU A 278 -9.13 -7.94 28.86
N LYS A 279 -8.36 -7.81 27.75
CA LYS A 279 -7.87 -8.99 26.99
C LYS A 279 -6.36 -9.29 27.04
N GLY A 280 -5.64 -8.78 28.04
CA GLY A 280 -4.28 -9.24 28.37
C GLY A 280 -3.14 -8.60 27.58
N ALA A 281 -1.97 -9.26 27.61
CA ALA A 281 -0.65 -8.73 27.26
C ALA A 281 -0.60 -7.99 25.91
N VAL A 282 -0.14 -6.75 25.95
CA VAL A 282 -0.06 -5.81 24.83
C VAL A 282 1.40 -5.71 24.38
N ALA A 283 1.65 -5.50 23.10
CA ALA A 283 2.98 -5.10 22.63
C ALA A 283 3.38 -3.79 23.34
N ALA A 284 4.64 -3.67 23.74
CA ALA A 284 5.14 -2.45 24.37
C ALA A 284 5.41 -1.40 23.27
N PHE A 285 4.63 -0.32 23.24
CA PHE A 285 4.78 0.79 22.30
C PHE A 285 4.63 2.15 23.01
N PRO A 286 5.19 3.24 22.48
CA PRO A 286 5.14 4.56 23.12
C PRO A 286 3.71 5.10 23.17
N SER A 287 3.35 5.77 24.25
CA SER A 287 2.01 6.38 24.43
C SER A 287 1.65 7.38 23.33
N GLY A 288 2.64 8.05 22.74
CA GLY A 288 2.44 8.94 21.59
C GLY A 288 1.77 8.24 20.41
N LEU A 289 2.08 6.97 20.15
CA LEU A 289 1.44 6.19 19.09
C LEU A 289 -0.05 5.98 19.38
N LYS A 290 -0.39 5.69 20.65
CA LYS A 290 -1.79 5.56 21.08
C LYS A 290 -2.57 6.85 20.80
N ASN A 291 -2.02 7.99 21.22
CA ASN A 291 -2.65 9.28 21.06
C ASN A 291 -2.93 9.60 19.58
N ILE A 292 -1.98 9.28 18.69
CA ILE A 292 -2.12 9.47 17.25
C ILE A 292 -3.25 8.61 16.68
N VAL A 293 -3.27 7.32 17.01
CA VAL A 293 -4.29 6.40 16.48
C VAL A 293 -5.68 6.75 16.99
N ASP A 294 -5.81 7.10 18.27
CA ASP A 294 -7.07 7.57 18.84
C ASP A 294 -7.56 8.85 18.11
N ALA A 295 -6.66 9.80 17.85
CA ALA A 295 -6.99 11.02 17.11
C ALA A 295 -7.46 10.73 15.68
N ILE A 296 -6.77 9.84 14.94
CA ILE A 296 -7.17 9.45 13.58
C ILE A 296 -8.55 8.78 13.58
N ARG A 297 -8.79 7.85 14.52
CA ARG A 297 -10.07 7.15 14.62
C ARG A 297 -11.21 8.09 14.98
N SER A 298 -10.99 9.06 15.87
CA SER A 298 -12.01 10.05 16.24
C SER A 298 -12.43 10.98 15.08
N LEU A 299 -11.63 11.07 14.01
CA LEU A 299 -11.99 11.81 12.80
C LEU A 299 -12.83 10.98 11.82
N ALA A 300 -12.86 9.65 12.02
CA ALA A 300 -13.58 8.69 11.19
C ALA A 300 -14.93 8.26 11.81
N GLU A 301 -15.21 8.65 13.05
CA GLU A 301 -16.49 8.44 13.77
C GLU A 301 -17.40 9.68 13.68
#